data_AF-A0A1F3BH98-F1
#
_entry.id   AF-A0A1F3BH98-F1
#
_cell.length_a   1.000
_cell.length_b   1.000
_cell.length_c   1.000
_cell.angle_alpha   90.00
_cell.angle_beta   90.00
_cell.angle_gamma   90.00
#
_symmetry.space_group_name_H-M   'P 1'
#
loop_
_entity.id
_entity.type
_entity.pdbx_description
1 polymer ?
#
loop_
_entity_poly.entity_id
_entity_poly.type
_entity_poly.pdbx_seq_one_letter_code
_entity_poly.pdbx_strand_id
1 'polypeptide(L)'
;MHPQDLLETCFSPKGNCAGRVAYWVGRANSSIHILIYSFTLNAIGDALVQAKRRGIDVKIVWDEGNWNATGSEYQKLKNSGIAIRIDHRHGLLHDKVAIIDQHIIITGSFNWSQAANQENRENLVVIDSPAWASAYEQHFQQVWNATTP
;
A
#
# COMPACT_ATOMS: atom_id res chain seq x y z
N MET A 1 -8.63 8.83 -19.02
CA MET A 1 -8.90 7.51 -18.43
C MET A 1 -9.86 6.81 -19.37
N HIS A 2 -9.44 5.69 -19.97
CA HIS A 2 -10.36 4.92 -20.79
C HIS A 2 -11.27 4.11 -19.84
N PRO A 3 -12.56 3.89 -20.15
CA PRO A 3 -13.47 3.11 -19.29
C PRO A 3 -12.97 1.69 -18.95
N GLN A 4 -11.93 1.21 -19.65
CA GLN A 4 -11.34 -0.11 -19.52
C GLN A 4 -10.25 -0.20 -18.43
N ASP A 5 -9.79 0.94 -17.90
CA ASP A 5 -8.67 0.97 -16.94
C ASP A 5 -9.12 0.75 -15.48
N LEU A 6 -10.40 0.95 -15.16
CA LEU A 6 -10.92 0.77 -13.80
C LEU A 6 -11.32 -0.69 -13.59
N LEU A 7 -10.62 -1.37 -12.68
CA LEU A 7 -10.88 -2.77 -12.36
C LEU A 7 -11.89 -2.94 -11.23
N GLU A 8 -11.80 -2.11 -10.20
CA GLU A 8 -12.59 -2.28 -8.99
C GLU A 8 -12.74 -0.97 -8.21
N THR A 9 -13.87 -0.81 -7.53
CA THR A 9 -14.08 0.19 -6.50
C THR A 9 -14.50 -0.50 -5.21
N CYS A 10 -14.06 0.03 -4.07
CA CYS A 10 -14.48 -0.44 -2.76
C CYS A 10 -14.80 0.73 -1.82
N PHE A 11 -15.80 0.52 -0.95
CA PHE A 11 -16.24 1.50 0.04
C PHE A 11 -16.33 0.88 1.42
N SER A 12 -15.59 1.41 2.39
CA SER A 12 -15.66 0.99 3.79
C SER A 12 -16.81 1.70 4.53
N PRO A 13 -17.36 1.09 5.59
CA PRO A 13 -16.94 -0.18 6.22
C PRO A 13 -17.57 -1.44 5.62
N LYS A 14 -18.48 -1.32 4.65
CA LYS A 14 -19.27 -2.47 4.16
C LYS A 14 -18.63 -3.27 3.03
N GLY A 15 -17.64 -2.72 2.34
CA GLY A 15 -17.09 -3.27 1.08
C GLY A 15 -15.94 -4.26 1.22
N ASN A 16 -15.46 -4.51 2.45
CA ASN A 16 -14.28 -5.35 2.72
C ASN A 16 -13.02 -4.88 1.97
N CYS A 17 -12.67 -3.59 2.08
CA CYS A 17 -11.56 -3.02 1.32
C CYS A 17 -10.21 -3.63 1.70
N ALA A 18 -10.02 -4.01 2.97
CA ALA A 18 -8.85 -4.77 3.39
C ALA A 18 -8.67 -6.07 2.57
N GLY A 19 -9.75 -6.83 2.37
CA GLY A 19 -9.74 -8.03 1.56
C GLY A 19 -9.44 -7.76 0.09
N ARG A 20 -9.91 -6.64 -0.46
CA ARG A 20 -9.61 -6.25 -1.86
C ARG A 20 -8.13 -5.92 -2.03
N VAL A 21 -7.53 -5.16 -1.12
CA VAL A 21 -6.09 -4.87 -1.15
C VAL A 21 -5.28 -6.16 -1.04
N ALA A 22 -5.61 -7.02 -0.06
CA ALA A 22 -4.91 -8.30 0.14
C ALA A 22 -5.02 -9.22 -1.09
N TYR A 23 -6.16 -9.22 -1.79
CA TYR A 23 -6.36 -9.98 -3.02
C TYR A 23 -5.39 -9.55 -4.12
N TRP A 24 -5.27 -8.25 -4.39
CA TRP A 24 -4.37 -7.74 -5.43
C TRP A 24 -2.89 -7.92 -5.06
N VAL A 25 -2.51 -7.66 -3.80
CA VAL A 25 -1.16 -7.97 -3.27
C VAL A 25 -0.82 -9.46 -3.44
N GLY A 26 -1.78 -10.34 -3.16
CA GLY A 26 -1.63 -11.78 -3.31
C GLY A 26 -1.33 -12.24 -4.74
N ARG A 27 -1.69 -11.44 -5.76
CA ARG A 27 -1.53 -11.75 -7.18
C ARG A 27 -0.31 -11.12 -7.85
N ALA A 28 0.49 -10.34 -7.11
CA ALA A 28 1.72 -9.75 -7.63
C ALA A 28 2.71 -10.82 -8.12
N ASN A 29 3.37 -10.54 -9.24
CA ASN A 29 4.28 -11.44 -9.96
C ASN A 29 5.74 -10.98 -9.95
N SER A 30 5.99 -9.69 -9.77
CA SER A 30 7.33 -9.09 -9.84
C SER A 30 7.60 -8.05 -8.76
N SER A 31 6.71 -7.08 -8.53
CA SER A 31 6.96 -6.00 -7.57
C SER A 31 5.71 -5.47 -6.88
N ILE A 32 5.90 -4.94 -5.67
CA ILE A 32 4.93 -4.21 -4.87
C ILE A 32 5.64 -3.02 -4.20
N HIS A 33 5.30 -1.80 -4.60
CA HIS A 33 5.82 -0.57 -4.01
C HIS A 33 4.70 0.22 -3.33
N ILE A 34 4.92 0.62 -2.08
CA ILE A 34 3.87 1.15 -1.21
C ILE A 34 4.29 2.48 -0.60
N LEU A 35 3.40 3.46 -0.66
CA LEU A 35 3.44 4.67 0.17
C LEU A 35 2.22 4.62 1.11
N ILE A 36 2.45 4.63 2.42
CA ILE A 36 1.36 4.46 3.37
C ILE A 36 1.49 5.37 4.59
N TYR A 37 0.38 6.02 4.92
CA TYR A 37 0.25 6.79 6.15
C TYR A 37 0.13 5.90 7.39
N SER A 38 -0.88 5.02 7.43
CA SER A 38 -1.14 4.16 8.60
C SER A 38 -1.43 2.72 8.17
N PHE A 39 -0.82 1.75 8.88
CA PHE A 39 -0.92 0.33 8.53
C PHE A 39 -0.95 -0.59 9.78
N THR A 40 -2.15 -1.09 10.10
CA THR A 40 -2.47 -1.99 11.23
C THR A 40 -3.35 -3.20 10.84
N LEU A 41 -3.59 -3.41 9.53
CA LEU A 41 -4.43 -4.50 9.03
C LEU A 41 -3.64 -5.79 8.76
N ASN A 42 -3.80 -6.77 9.65
CA ASN A 42 -3.18 -8.09 9.56
C ASN A 42 -3.29 -8.74 8.17
N ALA A 43 -4.48 -8.74 7.56
CA ALA A 43 -4.74 -9.42 6.29
C ALA A 43 -3.85 -8.91 5.15
N ILE A 44 -3.61 -7.59 5.09
CA ILE A 44 -2.72 -7.01 4.09
C ILE A 44 -1.26 -7.31 4.45
N GLY A 45 -0.91 -7.20 5.74
CA GLY A 45 0.45 -7.53 6.20
C GLY A 45 0.84 -8.98 5.90
N ASP A 46 -0.08 -9.93 6.12
CA ASP A 46 0.14 -11.34 5.83
C ASP A 46 0.30 -11.59 4.32
N ALA A 47 -0.52 -10.93 3.49
CA ALA A 47 -0.40 -11.03 2.04
C ALA A 47 0.96 -10.52 1.53
N LEU A 48 1.49 -9.44 2.10
CA LEU A 48 2.82 -8.91 1.77
C LEU A 48 3.94 -9.86 2.19
N VAL A 49 3.85 -10.46 3.38
CA VAL A 49 4.82 -11.48 3.83
C VAL A 49 4.82 -12.67 2.86
N GLN A 50 3.65 -13.12 2.40
CA GLN A 50 3.58 -14.20 1.41
C GLN A 50 4.14 -13.77 0.06
N ALA A 51 3.87 -12.54 -0.41
CA ALA A 51 4.48 -12.01 -1.63
C ALA A 51 6.01 -12.00 -1.53
N LYS A 52 6.57 -11.51 -0.42
CA LYS A 52 8.01 -11.54 -0.18
C LYS A 52 8.58 -12.95 -0.22
N ARG A 53 7.90 -13.93 0.38
CA ARG A 53 8.28 -15.35 0.35
C ARG A 53 8.26 -15.95 -1.05
N ARG A 54 7.38 -15.48 -1.94
CA ARG A 54 7.37 -15.85 -3.37
C ARG A 54 8.53 -15.22 -4.17
N GLY A 55 9.35 -14.36 -3.56
CA GLY A 55 10.46 -13.67 -4.22
C GLY A 55 10.08 -12.34 -4.86
N ILE A 56 8.87 -11.82 -4.59
CA ILE A 56 8.43 -10.52 -5.09
C ILE A 56 9.25 -9.40 -4.44
N ASP A 57 9.63 -8.38 -5.23
CA ASP A 57 10.27 -7.17 -4.70
C ASP A 57 9.23 -6.33 -3.96
N VAL A 58 9.32 -6.26 -2.64
CA VAL A 58 8.38 -5.51 -1.80
C VAL A 58 9.12 -4.38 -1.09
N LYS A 59 8.69 -3.13 -1.34
CA LYS A 59 9.24 -1.91 -0.73
C LYS A 59 8.13 -1.03 -0.19
N ILE A 60 8.35 -0.46 1.00
CA ILE A 60 7.37 0.37 1.70
C ILE A 60 8.04 1.65 2.19
N VAL A 61 7.46 2.81 1.87
CA VAL A 61 7.72 4.04 2.62
C VAL A 61 6.52 4.34 3.52
N TRP A 62 6.82 4.63 4.78
CA TRP A 62 5.83 4.82 5.83
C TRP A 62 6.01 6.17 6.51
N ASP A 63 4.92 6.88 6.77
CA ASP A 63 4.88 8.11 7.56
C ASP A 63 5.50 7.95 8.97
N GLU A 64 6.36 8.90 9.35
CA GLU A 64 7.03 8.93 10.67
C GLU A 64 6.05 8.98 11.84
N GLY A 65 4.91 9.64 11.68
CA GLY A 65 3.93 9.80 12.76
C GLY A 65 3.13 8.54 13.10
N ASN A 66 3.22 7.49 12.27
CA ASN A 66 2.27 6.37 12.31
C ASN A 66 2.90 4.97 12.23
N TRP A 67 4.18 4.83 11.90
CA TRP A 67 4.81 3.51 11.76
C TRP A 67 4.91 2.72 13.05
N ASN A 68 4.92 3.38 14.22
CA ASN A 68 5.02 2.75 15.54
C ASN A 68 3.70 2.76 16.33
N ALA A 69 2.58 3.06 15.67
CA ALA A 69 1.27 3.06 16.29
C ALA A 69 0.91 1.67 16.88
N THR A 70 0.04 1.64 17.88
CA THR A 70 -0.45 0.39 18.47
C THR A 70 -1.09 -0.50 17.40
N GLY A 71 -0.66 -1.75 17.32
CA GLY A 71 -1.11 -2.71 16.30
C GLY A 71 -0.45 -2.51 14.93
N SER A 72 0.62 -1.71 14.83
CA SER A 72 1.39 -1.54 13.60
C SER A 72 1.95 -2.87 13.07
N GLU A 73 1.89 -3.01 11.74
CA GLU A 73 2.48 -4.12 11.00
C GLU A 73 4.00 -4.01 10.82
N TYR A 74 4.63 -2.91 11.24
CA TYR A 74 6.03 -2.60 10.97
C TYR A 74 6.98 -3.73 11.36
N GLN A 75 6.90 -4.23 12.60
CA GLN A 75 7.84 -5.25 13.08
C GLN A 75 7.67 -6.58 12.34
N LYS A 76 6.42 -6.96 12.03
CA LYS A 76 6.12 -8.19 11.27
C LYS A 76 6.74 -8.12 9.88
N LEU A 77 6.52 -7.01 9.18
CA LEU A 77 7.02 -6.82 7.82
C LEU A 77 8.55 -6.72 7.79
N LYS A 78 9.15 -5.96 8.71
CA LYS A 78 10.61 -5.85 8.85
C LYS A 78 11.27 -7.21 9.10
N ASN A 79 10.72 -8.00 10.03
CA ASN A 79 11.23 -9.34 10.35
C ASN A 79 11.11 -10.33 9.18
N SER A 80 10.22 -10.07 8.21
CA SER A 80 10.09 -10.88 7.00
C SER A 80 11.07 -10.51 5.88
N GLY A 81 11.94 -9.52 6.12
CA GLY A 81 12.93 -9.05 5.13
C GLY A 81 12.35 -8.11 4.08
N ILE A 82 11.17 -7.53 4.30
CA ILE A 82 10.63 -6.46 3.47
C ILE A 82 11.44 -5.19 3.71
N ALA A 83 11.82 -4.50 2.64
CA ALA A 83 12.53 -3.24 2.75
C ALA A 83 11.55 -2.13 3.10
N ILE A 84 11.76 -1.49 4.26
CA ILE A 84 10.89 -0.43 4.77
C ILE A 84 11.76 0.79 5.03
N ARG A 85 11.30 1.97 4.61
CA ARG A 85 11.87 3.27 4.96
C ARG A 85 10.83 4.12 5.66
N ILE A 86 11.28 4.93 6.60
CA ILE A 86 10.41 5.87 7.31
C ILE A 86 10.65 7.28 6.77
N ASP A 87 9.57 7.99 6.48
CA ASP A 87 9.63 9.36 5.98
C ASP A 87 9.57 10.36 7.13
N HIS A 88 10.74 10.85 7.54
CA HIS A 88 10.92 11.85 8.59
C HIS A 88 10.85 13.30 8.10
N ARG A 89 10.56 13.55 6.82
CA ARG A 89 10.52 14.90 6.26
C ARG A 89 9.34 15.69 6.84
N HIS A 90 9.44 17.01 6.81
CA HIS A 90 8.36 17.88 7.29
C HIS A 90 7.09 17.73 6.43
N GLY A 91 5.93 17.65 7.09
CA GLY A 91 4.65 17.32 6.46
C GLY A 91 4.29 15.85 6.71
N LEU A 92 3.13 15.42 6.19
CA LEU A 92 2.68 14.03 6.32
C LEU A 92 2.91 13.30 5.00
N LEU A 93 3.44 12.07 5.06
CA LEU A 93 3.28 11.11 3.96
C LEU A 93 1.86 10.56 4.04
N HIS A 94 0.89 11.33 3.53
CA HIS A 94 -0.53 10.99 3.65
C HIS A 94 -1.04 10.10 2.51
N ASP A 95 -0.16 9.49 1.73
CA ASP A 95 -0.48 8.52 0.70
C ASP A 95 -1.11 7.24 1.27
N LYS A 96 -1.95 6.61 0.45
CA LYS A 96 -2.45 5.26 0.63
C LYS A 96 -2.37 4.54 -0.71
N VAL A 97 -1.15 4.31 -1.17
CA VAL A 97 -0.86 3.87 -2.54
C VAL A 97 -0.15 2.52 -2.50
N ALA A 98 -0.59 1.58 -3.33
CA ALA A 98 0.21 0.44 -3.75
C ALA A 98 0.32 0.40 -5.27
N ILE A 99 1.53 0.18 -5.77
CA ILE A 99 1.86 -0.02 -7.18
C ILE A 99 2.32 -1.47 -7.31
N ILE A 100 1.63 -2.24 -8.15
CA ILE A 100 1.87 -3.68 -8.32
C ILE A 100 2.22 -3.94 -9.78
N ASP A 101 3.32 -4.66 -9.99
CA ASP A 101 3.80 -5.12 -11.30
C ASP A 101 3.89 -4.02 -12.39
N GLN A 102 4.09 -2.76 -11.98
CA GLN A 102 4.20 -1.57 -12.85
C GLN A 102 2.95 -1.28 -13.72
N HIS A 103 1.79 -1.81 -13.36
CA HIS A 103 0.55 -1.55 -14.10
C HIS A 103 -0.71 -1.47 -13.23
N ILE A 104 -0.74 -2.15 -12.09
CA ILE A 104 -1.85 -2.07 -11.14
C ILE A 104 -1.57 -1.00 -10.10
N ILE A 105 -2.54 -0.13 -9.86
CA ILE A 105 -2.51 0.88 -8.81
C ILE A 105 -3.71 0.69 -7.91
N ILE A 106 -3.46 0.71 -6.61
CA ILE A 106 -4.49 0.75 -5.58
C ILE A 106 -4.34 2.07 -4.84
N THR A 107 -5.40 2.87 -4.81
CA THR A 107 -5.38 4.17 -4.10
C THR A 107 -6.78 4.59 -3.64
N GLY A 108 -6.85 5.63 -2.82
CA GLY A 108 -8.09 6.19 -2.28
C GLY A 108 -7.86 6.89 -0.94
N SER A 109 -8.93 7.05 -0.17
CA SER A 109 -8.84 7.58 1.19
C SER A 109 -8.47 6.51 2.23
N PHE A 110 -8.68 5.23 1.88
CA PHE A 110 -8.55 4.07 2.76
C PHE A 110 -7.14 3.87 3.30
N ASN A 111 -6.88 4.34 4.53
CA ASN A 111 -5.72 3.88 5.31
C ASN A 111 -5.79 2.39 5.53
N TRP A 112 -4.65 1.73 5.69
CA TRP A 112 -4.61 0.30 5.97
C TRP A 112 -4.76 0.03 7.46
N SER A 113 -5.75 0.67 8.08
CA SER A 113 -5.99 0.64 9.52
C SER A 113 -7.36 0.04 9.88
N GLN A 114 -7.49 -0.42 11.12
CA GLN A 114 -8.77 -0.96 11.61
C GLN A 114 -9.90 0.07 11.55
N ALA A 115 -9.64 1.33 11.94
CA ALA A 115 -10.63 2.41 11.87
C ALA A 115 -11.13 2.64 10.44
N ALA A 116 -10.22 2.67 9.46
CA ALA A 116 -10.58 2.80 8.05
C ALA A 116 -11.43 1.62 7.54
N ASN A 117 -11.20 0.41 8.07
CA ASN A 117 -11.88 -0.81 7.66
C ASN A 117 -13.25 -1.02 8.32
N GLN A 118 -13.41 -0.62 9.58
CA GLN A 118 -14.59 -0.98 10.38
C GLN A 118 -15.49 0.21 10.71
N GLU A 119 -14.96 1.44 10.71
CA GLU A 119 -15.67 2.60 11.25
C GLU A 119 -15.85 3.70 10.19
N ASN A 120 -14.76 4.09 9.53
CA ASN A 120 -14.77 5.23 8.62
C ASN A 120 -15.48 4.93 7.31
N ARG A 121 -16.02 5.99 6.71
CA ARG A 121 -16.52 6.00 5.33
C ARG A 121 -15.35 6.32 4.41
N GLU A 122 -14.77 5.29 3.81
CA GLU A 122 -13.60 5.42 2.95
C GLU A 122 -13.91 4.95 1.53
N ASN A 123 -13.11 5.40 0.57
CA ASN A 123 -13.10 4.88 -0.79
C ASN A 123 -11.75 4.30 -1.16
N LEU A 124 -11.79 3.34 -2.09
CA LEU A 124 -10.63 2.70 -2.69
C LEU A 124 -10.96 2.38 -4.16
N VAL A 125 -9.98 2.57 -5.03
CA VAL A 125 -10.05 2.21 -6.45
C VAL A 125 -8.85 1.35 -6.83
N VAL A 126 -9.08 0.41 -7.74
CA VAL A 126 -8.03 -0.39 -8.37
C VAL A 126 -8.05 -0.12 -9.86
N ILE A 127 -6.90 0.29 -10.38
CA ILE A 127 -6.72 0.75 -11.75
C ILE A 127 -5.64 -0.11 -12.42
N ASP A 128 -5.91 -0.62 -13.62
CA ASP A 128 -4.90 -1.20 -14.51
C ASP A 128 -4.54 -0.16 -15.57
N SER A 129 -3.38 0.47 -15.40
CA SER A 129 -2.87 1.44 -16.34
C SER A 129 -1.35 1.57 -16.18
N PRO A 130 -0.56 1.00 -17.11
CA PRO A 130 0.90 1.17 -17.11
C PRO A 130 1.34 2.64 -17.10
N ALA A 131 0.59 3.51 -17.78
CA ALA A 131 0.89 4.95 -17.84
C ALA A 131 0.74 5.61 -16.46
N TRP A 132 -0.33 5.31 -15.73
CA TRP A 132 -0.52 5.84 -14.38
C TRP A 132 0.44 5.18 -13.41
N ALA A 133 0.65 3.88 -13.51
CA ALA A 133 1.58 3.15 -12.64
C ALA A 133 3.00 3.71 -12.78
N SER A 134 3.43 4.07 -13.99
CA SER A 134 4.70 4.77 -14.20
C SER A 134 4.77 6.13 -13.48
N ALA A 135 3.69 6.93 -13.52
CA ALA A 135 3.65 8.22 -12.82
C ALA A 135 3.70 8.05 -11.30
N TYR A 136 2.94 7.09 -10.74
CA TYR A 136 2.98 6.76 -9.32
C TYR A 136 4.34 6.16 -8.91
N GLU A 137 4.95 5.35 -9.77
CA GLU A 137 6.29 4.79 -9.54
C GLU A 137 7.34 5.89 -9.49
N GLN A 138 7.28 6.90 -10.37
CA GLN A 138 8.17 8.06 -10.29
C GLN A 138 8.01 8.80 -8.96
N HIS A 139 6.77 8.99 -8.49
CA HIS A 139 6.51 9.58 -7.17
C HIS A 139 7.08 8.71 -6.03
N PHE A 140 6.84 7.40 -6.06
CA PHE A 140 7.41 6.44 -5.11
C PHE A 140 8.94 6.53 -5.08
N GLN A 141 9.61 6.52 -6.23
CA GLN A 141 11.06 6.59 -6.31
C GLN A 141 11.62 7.91 -5.76
N GLN A 142 10.94 9.03 -5.98
CA GLN A 142 11.34 10.32 -5.40
C GLN A 142 11.29 10.27 -3.87
N VAL A 143 10.20 9.74 -3.31
CA VAL A 143 10.01 9.60 -1.85
C VAL A 143 11.00 8.58 -1.28
N TRP A 144 11.15 7.42 -1.92
CA TRP A 144 12.09 6.37 -1.52
C TRP A 144 13.53 6.88 -1.49
N ASN A 145 14.00 7.56 -2.54
CA ASN A 145 15.37 8.07 -2.61
C ASN A 145 15.64 9.23 -1.64
N ALA A 146 14.59 9.94 -1.21
CA ALA A 146 14.68 10.99 -0.19
C ALA A 146 14.63 10.47 1.26
N THR A 147 14.45 9.16 1.45
CA THR A 147 14.38 8.51 2.78
C THR A 147 15.51 7.52 2.97
N THR A 148 15.84 7.21 4.22
CA THR A 148 16.87 6.23 4.59
C THR A 148 16.24 4.98 5.23
N PRO A 149 16.91 3.81 5.17
CA PRO A 149 16.50 2.61 5.89
C PRO A 149 16.39 2.78 7.41
#